data_AF-A0A7V8VHW1-F1
#
_entry.id   AF-A0A7V8VHW1-F1
#
_cell.length_a   1.000
_cell.length_b   1.000
_cell.length_c   1.000
_cell.angle_alpha   90.00
_cell.angle_beta   90.00
_cell.angle_gamma   90.00
#
_symmetry.space_group_name_H-M   'P 1'
#
loop_
_entity.id
_entity.type
_entity.pdbx_description
1 polymer ?
#
loop_
_entity_poly.entity_id
_entity_poly.type
_entity_poly.pdbx_seq_one_letter_code
_entity_poly.pdbx_strand_id
1 'polypeptide(L)'
;MLTEFRDFALKGNLLELAVAFVLGIAFAAVVGSLVDDVIMNLVAAAFGEPVFSGLSLTLNGAEIRYGAFLTAVASFLIVALALFLIVTAARRAMPAEATTRDCPHCLTAIPIAATACAACTRDVSPKPAG
;
A
#
# COMPACT_ATOMS: atom_id res chain seq x y z
N MET A 1 0.78 0.83 -37.88
CA MET A 1 0.71 0.00 -36.65
C MET A 1 1.61 0.51 -35.53
N LEU A 2 2.91 0.76 -35.78
CA LEU A 2 3.86 1.17 -34.73
C LEU A 2 3.59 2.60 -34.21
N THR A 3 3.12 3.49 -35.08
CA THR A 3 2.73 4.86 -34.73
C THR A 3 1.41 4.88 -33.93
N GLU A 4 0.40 4.11 -34.34
CA GLU A 4 -0.85 4.00 -33.57
C GLU A 4 -0.64 3.31 -32.21
N PHE A 5 0.28 2.36 -32.11
CA PHE A 5 0.66 1.75 -30.85
C PHE A 5 1.37 2.74 -29.92
N ARG A 6 2.28 3.57 -30.45
CA ARG A 6 2.92 4.65 -29.69
C ARG A 6 1.88 5.65 -29.19
N ASP A 7 0.96 6.09 -30.04
CA ASP A 7 -0.10 7.03 -29.66
C ASP A 7 -1.10 6.43 -28.67
N PHE A 8 -1.33 5.12 -28.72
CA PHE A 8 -2.09 4.39 -27.71
C PHE A 8 -1.34 4.28 -26.37
N ALA A 9 -0.06 3.91 -26.39
CA ALA A 9 0.76 3.72 -25.20
C ALA A 9 1.07 5.03 -24.46
N LEU A 10 1.15 6.15 -25.19
CA LEU A 10 1.37 7.48 -24.63
C LEU A 10 0.10 8.14 -24.10
N LYS A 11 -1.05 7.46 -24.11
CA LYS A 11 -2.24 7.95 -23.40
C LYS A 11 -1.92 8.01 -21.91
N GLY A 12 -1.94 9.22 -21.33
CA GLY A 12 -1.52 9.49 -19.94
C GLY A 12 -2.14 8.53 -18.92
N ASN A 13 -3.42 8.19 -19.07
CA ASN A 13 -4.13 7.24 -18.20
C ASN A 13 -3.52 5.82 -18.18
N LEU A 14 -2.92 5.35 -19.28
CA LEU A 14 -2.26 4.04 -19.33
C LEU A 14 -0.84 4.07 -18.76
N LEU A 15 -0.11 5.16 -19.02
CA LEU A 15 1.25 5.32 -18.50
C LEU A 15 1.24 5.47 -16.97
N GLU A 16 0.33 6.27 -16.43
CA GLU A 16 0.17 6.42 -14.97
C GLU A 16 -0.19 5.09 -14.30
N LEU A 17 -1.13 4.33 -14.89
CA LEU A 17 -1.49 3.00 -14.40
C LEU A 17 -0.31 2.02 -14.44
N ALA A 18 0.45 2.02 -15.53
CA ALA A 18 1.61 1.14 -15.69
C ALA A 18 2.70 1.45 -14.66
N VAL A 19 3.01 2.73 -14.44
CA VAL A 19 3.99 3.16 -13.45
C VAL A 19 3.52 2.80 -12.03
N ALA A 20 2.25 3.04 -11.70
CA ALA A 20 1.69 2.67 -10.40
C ALA A 20 1.77 1.16 -10.14
N PHE A 21 1.50 0.34 -11.16
CA PHE A 21 1.57 -1.12 -11.05
C PHE A 21 3.00 -1.63 -10.82
N VAL A 22 3.97 -1.13 -11.60
CA VAL A 22 5.39 -1.52 -11.47
C VAL A 22 5.94 -1.12 -10.10
N LEU A 23 5.64 0.10 -9.65
CA LEU A 23 6.01 0.56 -8.30
C LEU A 23 5.33 -0.27 -7.21
N GLY A 24 4.06 -0.65 -7.40
CA GLY A 24 3.33 -1.52 -6.48
C GLY A 24 3.98 -2.89 -6.31
N ILE A 25 4.38 -3.53 -7.42
CA ILE A 25 5.09 -4.83 -7.38
C ILE A 25 6.45 -4.68 -6.70
N ALA A 26 7.23 -3.67 -7.07
CA ALA A 26 8.55 -3.45 -6.48
C ALA A 26 8.45 -3.21 -4.97
N PHE A 27 7.47 -2.42 -4.53
CA PHE A 27 7.21 -2.19 -3.11
C PHE A 27 6.79 -3.47 -2.38
N ALA A 28 5.90 -4.27 -2.97
CA ALA A 28 5.50 -5.55 -2.39
C ALA A 28 6.70 -6.51 -2.22
N ALA A 29 7.63 -6.54 -3.17
CA ALA A 29 8.85 -7.34 -3.08
C ALA A 29 9.76 -6.88 -1.93
N VAL A 30 9.95 -5.56 -1.76
CA VAL A 30 10.77 -5.00 -0.65
C VAL A 30 10.15 -5.28 0.71
N VAL A 31 8.82 -5.20 0.83
CA VAL A 31 8.15 -5.52 2.09
C VAL A 31 8.18 -7.02 2.36
N GLY A 32 8.02 -7.85 1.32
CA GLY A 32 8.19 -9.29 1.41
C GLY A 32 9.56 -9.67 1.95
N SER A 33 10.65 -9.14 1.35
CA SER A 33 12.01 -9.43 1.83
C SER A 33 12.25 -8.92 3.25
N LEU A 34 11.72 -7.76 3.64
CA LEU A 34 11.82 -7.29 5.02
C LEU A 34 11.17 -8.28 6.00
N VAL A 35 10.01 -8.85 5.64
CA VAL A 35 9.30 -9.76 6.54
C VAL A 35 9.95 -11.13 6.57
N ASP A 36 10.23 -11.71 5.39
CA ASP A 36 10.76 -13.05 5.26
C ASP A 36 12.23 -13.12 5.69
N ASP A 37 13.05 -12.12 5.36
CA ASP A 37 14.50 -12.14 5.66
C ASP A 37 14.86 -11.48 6.98
N VAL A 38 14.06 -10.53 7.49
CA VAL A 38 14.39 -9.82 8.75
C VAL A 38 13.45 -10.24 9.87
N ILE A 39 12.14 -10.09 9.69
CA ILE A 39 11.20 -10.34 10.80
C ILE A 39 11.14 -11.84 11.14
N MET A 40 11.02 -12.72 10.14
CA MET A 40 10.97 -14.16 10.38
C MET A 40 12.26 -14.70 10.98
N ASN A 41 13.41 -14.21 10.54
CA ASN A 41 14.69 -14.59 11.13
C ASN A 41 14.82 -14.08 12.59
N LEU A 42 14.30 -12.89 12.89
CA LEU A 42 14.26 -12.38 14.27
C LEU A 42 13.31 -13.20 15.16
N VAL A 43 12.15 -13.58 14.63
CA VAL A 43 11.17 -14.43 15.31
C VAL A 43 11.75 -15.83 15.52
N ALA A 44 12.40 -16.42 14.52
CA ALA A 44 13.08 -17.70 14.64
C ALA A 44 14.22 -17.65 15.66
N ALA A 45 14.99 -16.55 15.70
CA ALA A 45 16.03 -16.36 16.71
C ALA A 45 15.47 -16.22 18.14
N ALA A 46 14.28 -15.63 18.31
CA ALA A 46 13.64 -15.45 19.61
C ALA A 46 12.88 -16.71 20.11
N PHE A 47 12.27 -17.47 19.19
CA PHE A 47 11.39 -18.60 19.51
C PHE A 47 11.96 -19.97 19.10
N GLY A 48 13.20 -20.01 18.57
CA GLY A 48 13.96 -21.22 18.27
C GLY A 48 13.68 -21.82 16.89
N GLU A 49 12.41 -22.13 16.58
CA GLU A 49 12.03 -22.77 15.32
C GLU A 49 11.07 -21.91 14.49
N PRO A 50 11.24 -21.86 13.15
CA PRO A 50 10.31 -21.20 12.26
C PRO A 50 9.01 -22.01 12.21
N VAL A 51 8.14 -21.68 13.16
CA VAL A 51 6.69 -21.75 13.12
C VAL A 51 6.17 -23.12 12.67
N PHE A 52 5.78 -23.96 13.64
CA PHE A 52 4.90 -25.13 13.52
C PHE A 52 5.19 -26.16 12.40
N SER A 53 6.33 -26.12 11.73
CA SER A 53 6.65 -26.96 10.56
C SER A 53 6.63 -28.47 10.84
N GLY A 54 6.80 -28.87 12.11
CA GLY A 54 6.77 -30.27 12.54
C GLY A 54 5.39 -30.83 12.89
N LEU A 55 4.32 -30.03 12.86
CA LEU A 55 2.97 -30.51 13.18
C LEU A 55 2.30 -31.09 11.92
N SER A 56 2.40 -32.42 11.79
CA SER A 56 1.66 -33.21 10.80
C SER A 56 0.73 -34.21 11.50
N LEU A 57 -0.48 -34.36 10.97
CA LEU A 57 -1.45 -35.37 11.39
C LEU A 57 -1.56 -36.38 10.24
N THR A 58 -1.14 -37.61 10.48
CA THR A 58 -1.33 -38.72 9.54
C THR A 58 -2.67 -39.38 9.83
N LEU A 59 -3.66 -39.12 8.98
CA LEU A 59 -4.97 -39.75 9.03
C LEU A 59 -5.14 -40.60 7.79
N ASN A 60 -5.22 -41.93 7.98
CA ASN A 60 -5.58 -42.89 6.93
C ASN A 60 -4.66 -42.84 5.67
N GLY A 61 -3.36 -42.64 5.87
CA GLY A 61 -2.37 -42.55 4.79
C GLY A 61 -2.25 -41.17 4.12
N ALA A 62 -3.09 -40.20 4.49
CA ALA A 62 -2.94 -38.81 4.07
C ALA A 62 -2.16 -38.01 5.12
N GLU A 63 -1.08 -37.37 4.71
CA GLU A 63 -0.27 -36.50 5.56
C GLU A 63 -0.83 -35.07 5.53
N ILE A 64 -1.57 -34.68 6.57
CA ILE A 64 -2.09 -33.32 6.69
C ILE A 64 -1.06 -32.48 7.45
N ARG A 65 -0.30 -31.68 6.69
CA ARG A 65 0.74 -30.75 7.20
C ARG A 65 0.12 -29.40 7.59
N TYR A 66 -0.75 -29.40 8.61
CA TYR A 66 -1.41 -28.16 9.09
C TYR A 66 -0.41 -27.16 9.68
N GLY A 67 0.77 -27.62 10.10
CA GLY A 67 1.89 -26.77 10.48
C GLY A 67 2.21 -25.69 9.45
N ALA A 68 2.34 -26.05 8.17
CA ALA A 68 2.65 -25.11 7.10
C ALA A 68 1.55 -24.05 6.89
N PHE A 69 0.29 -24.42 7.13
CA PHE A 69 -0.82 -23.48 7.05
C PHE A 69 -0.79 -22.45 8.18
N LEU A 70 -0.54 -22.91 9.42
CA LEU A 70 -0.36 -22.01 10.58
C LEU A 70 0.83 -21.06 10.38
N THR A 71 1.91 -21.56 9.80
CA THR A 71 3.05 -20.72 9.38
C THR A 71 2.63 -19.65 8.40
N ALA A 72 1.92 -20.01 7.33
CA ALA A 72 1.46 -19.06 6.33
C ALA A 72 0.52 -17.99 6.93
N VAL A 73 -0.37 -18.37 7.85
CA VAL A 73 -1.26 -17.43 8.55
C VAL A 73 -0.46 -16.48 9.44
N ALA A 74 0.50 -17.00 10.21
CA ALA A 74 1.36 -16.17 11.06
C ALA A 74 2.20 -15.19 10.21
N SER A 75 2.79 -15.66 9.11
CA SER A 75 3.51 -14.82 8.15
C SER A 75 2.63 -13.72 7.59
N PHE A 76 1.42 -14.05 7.16
CA PHE A 76 0.48 -13.07 6.65
C PHE A 76 0.15 -11.97 7.69
N LEU A 77 -0.09 -12.35 8.95
CA LEU A 77 -0.35 -11.38 10.02
C LEU A 77 0.87 -10.48 10.30
N ILE A 78 2.08 -11.04 10.25
CA ILE A 78 3.32 -10.29 10.43
C ILE A 78 3.53 -9.31 9.27
N VAL A 79 3.35 -9.74 8.02
CA VAL A 79 3.44 -8.85 6.85
C VAL A 79 2.42 -7.72 6.95
N ALA A 80 1.17 -8.04 7.29
CA ALA A 80 0.11 -7.05 7.44
C ALA A 80 0.45 -6.02 8.54
N LEU A 81 1.00 -6.47 9.67
CA LEU A 81 1.46 -5.60 10.75
C LEU A 81 2.64 -4.72 10.31
N ALA A 82 3.63 -5.29 9.61
CA ALA A 82 4.78 -4.54 9.10
C ALA A 82 4.35 -3.46 8.10
N LEU A 83 3.48 -3.79 7.15
CA LEU A 83 2.88 -2.83 6.22
C LEU A 83 2.14 -1.72 6.97
N PHE A 84 1.32 -2.08 7.96
CA PHE A 84 0.59 -1.11 8.76
C PHE A 84 1.53 -0.12 9.46
N LEU A 85 2.63 -0.60 10.04
CA LEU A 85 3.63 0.24 10.70
C LEU A 85 4.36 1.14 9.71
N ILE A 86 4.82 0.61 8.57
CA ILE A 86 5.52 1.39 7.54
C ILE A 86 4.61 2.49 6.98
N VAL A 87 3.38 2.15 6.59
CA VAL A 87 2.43 3.13 6.04
C VAL A 87 2.06 4.18 7.09
N THR A 88 1.91 3.78 8.36
CA THR A 88 1.63 4.72 9.45
C THR A 88 2.82 5.64 9.73
N ALA A 89 4.04 5.11 9.70
CA ALA A 89 5.26 5.91 9.83
C ALA A 89 5.41 6.89 8.66
N ALA A 90 5.20 6.43 7.43
CA ALA A 90 5.23 7.27 6.24
C ALA A 90 4.17 8.39 6.30
N ARG A 91 2.93 8.07 6.68
CA ARG A 91 1.87 9.07 6.89
C ARG A 91 2.19 10.10 7.98
N ARG A 92 2.96 9.72 9.00
CA ARG A 92 3.42 10.64 10.05
C ARG A 92 4.58 11.51 9.59
N ALA A 93 5.50 10.96 8.80
CA ALA A 93 6.66 11.68 8.27
C ALA A 93 6.29 12.65 7.14
N MET A 94 5.27 12.30 6.36
CA MET A 94 4.71 13.13 5.29
C MET A 94 3.24 13.42 5.63
N PRO A 95 2.94 14.47 6.43
CA PRO A 95 1.57 14.95 6.53
C PRO A 95 1.12 15.28 5.12
N ALA A 96 0.02 14.67 4.66
CA ALA A 96 -0.52 14.95 3.34
C ALA A 96 -0.84 16.45 3.30
N GLU A 97 -0.02 17.23 2.59
CA GLU A 97 -0.28 18.63 2.34
C GLU A 97 -1.59 18.68 1.56
N ALA A 98 -2.66 19.07 2.23
CA ALA A 98 -4.01 18.99 1.69
C ALA A 98 -4.11 20.01 0.55
N THR A 99 -3.79 19.64 -0.69
CA THR A 99 -3.79 20.59 -1.82
C THR A 99 -5.18 21.15 -2.13
N THR A 100 -6.22 20.52 -1.58
CA THR A 100 -7.62 20.90 -1.70
C THR A 100 -8.29 21.12 -0.34
N ARG A 101 -9.27 22.01 -0.30
CA ARG A 101 -10.16 22.32 0.82
C ARG A 101 -11.60 22.35 0.34
N ASP A 102 -12.56 22.12 1.23
CA ASP A 102 -13.98 22.25 0.85
C ASP A 102 -14.39 23.72 0.73
N CYS A 103 -15.16 24.02 -0.32
CA CYS A 103 -15.75 25.33 -0.51
C CYS A 103 -16.85 25.58 0.54
N PRO A 104 -16.85 26.71 1.27
CA PRO A 104 -17.84 27.02 2.31
C PRO A 104 -19.27 27.23 1.77
N HIS A 105 -19.44 27.39 0.45
CA HIS A 105 -20.73 27.68 -0.17
C HIS A 105 -21.40 26.47 -0.82
N CYS A 106 -20.62 25.61 -1.46
CA CYS A 106 -21.13 24.48 -2.25
C CYS A 106 -20.51 23.14 -1.89
N LEU A 107 -19.60 23.10 -0.91
CA LEU A 107 -18.98 21.88 -0.39
C LEU A 107 -18.18 21.05 -1.43
N THR A 108 -17.85 21.64 -2.58
CA THR A 108 -16.96 21.01 -3.56
C THR A 108 -15.50 21.24 -3.17
N ALA A 109 -14.63 20.26 -3.44
CA ALA A 109 -13.19 20.40 -3.25
C ALA A 109 -12.62 21.48 -4.20
N ILE A 110 -11.97 22.49 -3.62
CA ILE A 110 -11.30 23.59 -4.32
C ILE A 110 -9.82 23.67 -3.89
N PRO A 111 -8.90 24.14 -4.75
CA PRO A 111 -7.51 24.38 -4.34
C PRO A 111 -7.42 25.34 -3.14
N ILE A 112 -6.45 25.14 -2.24
CA ILE A 112 -6.24 26.03 -1.08
C ILE A 112 -6.11 27.50 -1.52
N ALA A 113 -5.35 27.74 -2.59
CA ALA A 113 -5.06 29.07 -3.13
C ALA A 113 -6.17 29.65 -4.03
N ALA A 114 -7.29 28.93 -4.22
CA ALA A 114 -8.39 29.43 -5.04
C ALA A 114 -9.01 30.69 -4.41
N THR A 115 -9.17 31.73 -5.21
CA THR A 115 -9.85 32.99 -4.89
C THR A 115 -11.31 32.99 -5.31
N ALA A 116 -11.69 32.11 -6.25
CA ALA A 116 -13.06 31.89 -6.69
C ALA A 116 -13.33 30.40 -6.87
N CYS A 117 -14.54 29.95 -6.52
CA CYS A 117 -14.94 28.55 -6.66
C CYS A 117 -15.34 28.23 -8.11
N ALA A 118 -14.75 27.18 -8.70
CA ALA A 118 -15.07 26.75 -10.06
C ALA A 118 -16.49 26.20 -10.25
N ALA A 119 -17.11 25.67 -9.19
CA ALA A 119 -18.44 25.05 -9.26
C ALA A 119 -19.58 26.06 -9.04
N CYS A 120 -19.45 26.95 -8.05
CA CYS A 120 -20.51 27.88 -7.66
C CYS A 120 -20.20 29.36 -7.93
N THR A 121 -19.05 29.65 -8.57
CA THR A 121 -18.58 30.98 -8.98
C THR A 121 -18.50 32.04 -7.89
N ARG A 122 -18.69 31.67 -6.62
CA ARG A 122 -18.52 32.58 -5.49
C ARG A 122 -17.05 32.76 -5.15
N ASP A 123 -16.73 33.99 -4.76
CA ASP A 123 -15.44 34.32 -4.19
C ASP A 123 -15.24 33.55 -2.89
N VAL A 124 -14.02 33.05 -2.71
CA VAL A 124 -13.61 32.29 -1.54
C VAL A 124 -12.29 32.85 -1.06
N SER A 125 -12.19 33.17 0.24
CA SER A 125 -10.93 33.68 0.80
C SER A 125 -9.84 32.61 0.64
N PRO A 126 -8.67 32.92 0.07
CA PRO A 126 -7.54 32.00 0.05
C PRO A 126 -7.11 31.72 1.49
N LYS A 127 -6.85 30.45 1.82
CA LYS A 127 -6.29 30.06 3.12
C LYS A 127 -4.77 29.93 2.94
N PRO A 128 -3.92 30.43 3.83
CA PRO A 128 -2.49 30.20 3.72
C PRO A 128 -2.20 28.69 3.79
N ALA A 129 -1.34 28.20 2.90
CA ALA A 129 -0.79 26.85 3.00
C ALA A 129 0.03 26.79 4.30
N GLY A 130 -0.40 25.96 5.23
CA GLY A 130 0.24 25.76 6.53
C GLY A 130 0.93 24.41 6.56
#